data_AF-A0A838R655-F1
#
_entry.id   AF-A0A838R655-F1
#
_cell.length_a   1.000
_cell.length_b   1.000
_cell.length_c   1.000
_cell.angle_alpha   90.00
_cell.angle_beta   90.00
_cell.angle_gamma   90.00
#
_symmetry.space_group_name_H-M   'P 1'
#
loop_
_entity.id
_entity.type
_entity.pdbx_description
1 polymer ?
#
loop_
_entity_poly.entity_id
_entity_poly.type
_entity_poly.pdbx_seq_one_letter_code
_entity_poly.pdbx_strand_id
1 'polypeptide(L)'
;MGLPWRSGVAAVVLTAGPLAAQQVRELGIQAMVTASDPALGALGGYIALRPSQRSRISVAAAAGASGGELAWRGELLTHFLLN
;
A
#
# COMPACT_ATOMS: atom_id res chain seq x y z
N MET A 1 -29.92 -18.67 -8.21
CA MET A 1 -29.65 -17.32 -8.75
C MET A 1 -28.29 -16.88 -8.22
N GLY A 2 -27.24 -17.01 -9.02
CA GLY A 2 -25.87 -16.70 -8.61
C GLY A 2 -25.59 -15.20 -8.74
N LEU A 3 -25.12 -14.55 -7.66
CA LEU A 3 -24.60 -13.19 -7.75
C LEU A 3 -23.28 -13.23 -8.54
N PRO A 4 -23.15 -12.52 -9.68
CA PRO A 4 -21.87 -12.45 -10.38
C PRO A 4 -20.90 -11.59 -9.56
N TRP A 5 -19.84 -12.24 -9.10
CA TRP A 5 -18.67 -11.67 -8.43
C TRP A 5 -18.05 -10.58 -9.32
N ARG A 6 -18.36 -9.31 -9.02
CA ARG A 6 -17.75 -8.15 -9.67
C ARG A 6 -16.89 -7.44 -8.63
N SER A 7 -15.62 -7.82 -8.55
CA SER A 7 -14.61 -7.07 -7.82
C SER A 7 -14.50 -5.67 -8.45
N GLY A 8 -15.05 -4.66 -7.80
CA GLY A 8 -14.91 -3.25 -8.20
C GLY A 8 -13.79 -2.60 -7.40
N VAL A 9 -12.69 -2.24 -8.05
CA VAL A 9 -11.68 -1.36 -7.46
C VAL A 9 -12.11 0.08 -7.77
N ALA A 10 -12.64 0.78 -6.77
CA ALA A 10 -12.94 2.21 -6.87
C ALA A 10 -11.75 3.02 -6.35
N ALA A 11 -11.01 3.65 -7.25
CA ALA A 11 -9.94 4.60 -6.90
C ALA A 11 -10.47 6.02 -7.05
N VAL A 12 -10.62 6.73 -5.93
CA VAL A 12 -10.93 8.17 -5.91
C VAL A 12 -9.60 8.92 -5.97
N VAL A 13 -9.36 9.68 -7.05
CA VAL A 13 -8.19 10.54 -7.20
C VAL A 13 -8.58 11.97 -6.84
N LEU A 14 -8.04 12.48 -5.74
CA LEU A 14 -8.18 13.89 -5.35
C LEU A 14 -6.85 14.64 -5.58
N THR A 15 -6.96 15.66 -6.43
CA THR A 15 -6.12 16.86 -6.62
C THR A 15 -4.65 16.72 -7.06
N ALA A 16 -4.30 17.51 -8.07
CA ALA A 16 -2.98 17.60 -8.68
C ALA A 16 -2.01 18.41 -7.80
N GLY A 17 -1.29 17.72 -6.92
CA GLY A 17 0.03 18.16 -6.45
C GLY A 17 1.10 17.93 -7.54
N PRO A 18 2.36 18.37 -7.32
CA PRO A 18 3.48 17.99 -8.21
C PRO A 18 3.45 16.48 -8.44
N LEU A 19 3.68 16.03 -9.69
CA LEU A 19 3.67 14.61 -10.04
C LEU A 19 4.58 13.87 -9.06
N ALA A 20 4.09 12.81 -8.40
CA ALA A 20 4.81 12.09 -7.34
C ALA A 20 6.26 11.68 -7.73
N ALA A 21 6.54 11.61 -9.03
CA ALA A 21 7.88 11.42 -9.59
C ALA A 21 8.90 12.55 -9.26
N GLN A 22 8.45 13.74 -8.87
CA GLN A 22 9.30 14.90 -8.56
C GLN A 22 9.53 15.11 -7.06
N GLN A 23 8.83 14.38 -6.19
CA GLN A 23 8.94 14.56 -4.75
C GLN A 23 10.00 13.63 -4.15
N VAL A 24 10.92 14.23 -3.38
CA VAL A 24 11.95 13.48 -2.62
C VAL A 24 11.31 12.68 -1.48
N ARG A 25 10.12 13.07 -1.03
CA ARG A 25 9.41 12.45 0.10
C ARG A 25 7.98 12.15 -0.29
N GLU A 26 7.49 10.98 0.13
CA GLU A 26 6.11 10.54 -0.05
C GLU A 26 5.56 10.08 1.30
N LEU A 27 4.28 10.34 1.53
CA LEU A 27 3.51 9.87 2.67
C LEU A 27 2.16 9.39 2.13
N GLY A 28 1.69 8.24 2.62
CA GLY A 28 0.40 7.73 2.19
C GLY A 28 -0.20 6.71 3.15
N ILE A 29 -1.42 6.32 2.81
CA ILE A 29 -2.18 5.28 3.50
C ILE A 29 -2.21 4.07 2.58
N GLN A 30 -2.12 2.88 3.16
CA GLN A 30 -2.28 1.62 2.46
C GLN A 30 -3.35 0.77 3.13
N ALA A 31 -4.12 0.08 2.30
CA ALA A 31 -5.02 -0.98 2.71
C ALA A 31 -4.57 -2.27 2.01
N MET A 32 -4.52 -3.36 2.75
CA MET A 32 -4.14 -4.67 2.24
C MET A 32 -5.20 -5.68 2.65
N VAL A 33 -5.65 -6.46 1.68
CA VAL A 33 -6.51 -7.62 1.89
C VAL A 33 -5.84 -8.82 1.25
N THR A 34 -5.60 -9.86 2.02
CA THR A 34 -5.03 -11.12 1.52
C THR A 34 -6.11 -12.19 1.54
N ALA A 35 -6.37 -12.78 0.38
CA ALA A 35 -7.24 -13.95 0.24
C ALA A 35 -6.47 -15.21 0.68
N SER A 36 -6.24 -15.33 1.98
CA SER A 36 -5.71 -16.50 2.68
C SER A 36 -6.81 -17.14 3.53
N ASP A 37 -6.56 -18.32 4.08
CA ASP A 37 -7.40 -18.91 5.13
C ASP A 37 -6.55 -19.07 6.41
N PRO A 38 -6.78 -18.28 7.47
CA PRO A 38 -7.78 -17.22 7.57
C PRO A 38 -7.44 -15.99 6.70
N ALA A 39 -8.48 -15.25 6.29
CA ALA A 39 -8.31 -14.00 5.55
C ALA A 39 -7.62 -12.94 6.42
N LEU A 40 -6.79 -12.10 5.82
CA LEU A 40 -6.13 -10.97 6.49
C LEU A 40 -6.64 -9.66 5.90
N GLY A 41 -7.14 -8.77 6.75
CA GLY A 41 -7.42 -7.38 6.39
C GLY A 41 -6.58 -6.45 7.26
N ALA A 42 -5.78 -5.57 6.66
CA ALA A 42 -4.93 -4.63 7.38
C ALA A 42 -4.98 -3.22 6.75
N LEU A 43 -4.93 -2.21 7.62
CA LEU A 43 -4.88 -0.79 7.26
C LEU A 43 -3.64 -0.17 7.91
N GLY A 44 -2.98 0.71 7.19
CA GLY A 44 -1.69 1.22 7.61
C GLY A 44 -1.25 2.47 6.88
N GLY A 45 -0.12 2.99 7.31
CA GLY A 45 0.55 4.10 6.65
C GLY A 45 1.86 3.64 6.02
N TYR A 46 2.34 4.42 5.06
CA TYR A 46 3.69 4.30 4.57
C TYR A 46 4.34 5.68 4.41
N ILE A 47 5.67 5.67 4.50
CA ILE A 47 6.53 6.79 4.14
C ILE A 47 7.55 6.31 3.13
N ALA A 48 7.94 7.17 2.20
CA ALA A 48 9.03 6.87 1.28
C ALA A 48 9.94 8.06 1.04
N LEU A 49 11.20 7.76 0.76
CA LEU A 49 12.22 8.69 0.33
C LEU A 49 12.72 8.26 -1.05
N ARG A 50 12.93 9.23 -1.93
CA ARG A 50 13.62 9.06 -3.22
C ARG A 50 14.94 9.80 -3.18
N PRO A 51 16.04 9.17 -2.70
CA PRO A 51 17.36 9.79 -2.70
C PRO A 51 17.83 10.20 -4.10
N SER A 52 17.34 9.50 -5.14
CA SER A 52 17.58 9.82 -6.54
C SER A 52 16.35 9.47 -7.39
N GLN A 53 16.34 9.91 -8.65
CA GLN A 53 15.30 9.53 -9.62
C GLN A 53 15.25 8.02 -9.93
N ARG A 54 16.27 7.25 -9.53
CA ARG A 54 16.37 5.80 -9.78
C ARG A 54 16.19 4.94 -8.54
N SER A 55 16.11 5.55 -7.35
CA SER A 55 16.06 4.82 -6.09
C SER A 55 14.92 5.31 -5.22
N ARG A 56 14.23 4.37 -4.56
CA ARG A 56 13.16 4.66 -3.61
C ARG A 56 13.27 3.70 -2.43
N ILE A 57 13.27 4.25 -1.23
CA ILE A 57 13.22 3.52 0.04
C ILE A 57 11.87 3.81 0.66
N SER A 58 11.09 2.79 1.00
CA SER A 58 9.79 2.95 1.64
C SER A 58 9.66 2.07 2.86
N VAL A 59 9.07 2.62 3.92
CA VAL A 59 8.71 1.92 5.14
C VAL A 59 7.19 1.97 5.28
N ALA A 60 6.57 0.83 5.56
CA ALA A 60 5.15 0.74 5.81
C ALA A 60 4.87 -0.04 7.11
N ALA A 61 3.81 0.36 7.80
CA ALA A 61 3.30 -0.34 8.97
C ALA A 61 1.78 -0.40 8.88
N ALA A 62 1.22 -1.59 9.06
CA ALA A 62 -0.21 -1.83 9.05
C ALA A 62 -0.63 -2.73 10.21
N ALA A 63 -1.82 -2.47 10.74
CA ALA A 63 -2.48 -3.31 11.72
C ALA A 63 -3.84 -3.75 11.18
N GLY A 64 -4.27 -4.92 11.61
CA GLY A 64 -5.38 -5.61 10.99
C GLY A 64 -5.90 -6.76 11.83
N ALA A 65 -6.76 -7.56 11.22
CA ALA A 65 -7.29 -8.77 11.83
C ALA A 65 -7.17 -9.95 10.86
N SER A 66 -6.93 -11.13 11.43
CA SER A 66 -6.98 -12.40 10.71
C SER A 66 -7.52 -13.49 11.62
N GLY A 67 -8.55 -14.21 11.18
CA GLY A 67 -9.12 -15.33 11.95
C GLY A 67 -9.69 -14.95 13.32
N GLY A 68 -10.04 -13.68 13.54
CA GLY A 68 -10.50 -13.17 14.85
C GLY A 68 -9.37 -12.66 15.76
N GLU A 69 -8.12 -12.74 15.34
CA GLU A 69 -6.95 -12.26 16.08
C GLU A 69 -6.41 -10.95 15.50
N LEU A 70 -5.74 -10.17 16.36
CA LEU A 70 -5.02 -8.97 15.93
C LEU A 70 -3.76 -9.37 15.15
N ALA A 71 -3.57 -8.76 13.97
CA ALA A 71 -2.41 -8.96 13.12
C ALA A 71 -1.71 -7.62 12.85
N TRP A 72 -0.40 -7.64 12.67
CA TRP A 72 0.37 -6.48 12.26
C TRP A 72 1.42 -6.87 11.23
N ARG A 73 1.79 -5.92 10.37
CA ARG A 73 2.77 -6.10 9.31
C ARG A 73 3.63 -4.86 9.15
N GLY A 74 4.93 -5.04 9.20
CA GLY A 74 5.91 -4.03 8.84
C GLY A 74 6.59 -4.41 7.53
N GLU A 75 6.79 -3.44 6.65
CA GLU A 75 7.53 -3.62 5.40
C GLU A 75 8.60 -2.55 5.25
N LEU A 76 9.78 -2.97 4.79
CA LEU A 76 10.85 -2.09 4.33
C LEU A 76 11.21 -2.53 2.91
N LEU A 77 11.04 -1.64 1.95
CA LEU A 77 11.31 -1.90 0.54
C LEU A 77 12.31 -0.89 0.01
N THR A 78 13.30 -1.39 -0.72
CA THR A 78 14.23 -0.56 -1.49
C THR A 78 14.11 -0.96 -2.96
N HIS A 79 13.65 -0.04 -3.79
CA HIS A 79 13.47 -0.26 -5.22
C HIS A 79 14.51 0.51 -6.01
N PHE A 80 15.06 -0.15 -7.03
CA PHE A 80 15.96 0.43 -8.01
C PHE A 80 15.33 0.31 -9.40
N LEU A 81 15.20 1.44 -10.09
CA LEU A 81 14.78 1.45 -11.49
C LEU A 81 15.98 1.04 -12.35
N LEU A 82 15.90 -0.15 -12.94
CA LEU A 82 16.82 -0.64 -13.97
C LEU A 82 16.31 -0.09 -15.30
N ASN A 83 16.93 0.99 -15.77
CA ASN A 83 16.73 1.48 -17.13
C ASN A 83 17.55 0.66 -18.12
#